data_AF-A0A1G3ZAB4-F1
#
_entry.id   AF-A0A1G3ZAB4-F1
#
_cell.length_a   1.000
_cell.length_b   1.000
_cell.length_c   1.000
_cell.angle_alpha   90.00
_cell.angle_beta   90.00
_cell.angle_gamma   90.00
#
_symmetry.space_group_name_H-M   'P 1'
#
loop_
_entity.id
_entity.type
_entity.pdbx_description
1 polymer ?
#
loop_
_entity_poly.entity_id
_entity_poly.type
_entity_poly.pdbx_seq_one_letter_code
_entity_poly.pdbx_strand_id
1 'polypeptide(L)'
;MKHLGSLLKNELRMLFVAPATYVAAVLFLAMMGLFFVFILDQFVQHPQTVLPTTQFFKIFWIPVFFVVPLLTMRSFAEERRLGTLETLLTAPVSTFEVVLSKFIGAYFFYLLLWALSLGFPMIALWSLPRSAIDPRLLETASLFGGYTFIALTGIPYIAIGIFTSCLTRSQLVAAMLCFSFLFVFIIGGRFLNEVSWLHTFYSAVDYLQTFDHLDDFSRGIMDSRPFFFYSSVGGVLLGLTNLLAGVR
;
A
#
# COMPACT_ATOMS: atom_id res chain seq x y z
N MET A 1 -6.77 15.68 -20.80
CA MET A 1 -6.60 15.68 -19.33
C MET A 1 -6.59 17.10 -18.76
N LYS A 2 -7.58 17.95 -19.08
CA LYS A 2 -7.54 19.37 -18.69
C LYS A 2 -7.97 19.60 -17.24
N HIS A 3 -8.75 18.67 -16.66
CA HIS A 3 -9.34 18.82 -15.33
C HIS A 3 -8.68 17.93 -14.26
N LEU A 4 -7.77 17.03 -14.64
CA LEU A 4 -7.09 16.11 -13.70
C LEU A 4 -6.38 16.87 -12.57
N GLY A 5 -5.65 17.95 -12.89
CA GLY A 5 -4.89 18.71 -11.89
C GLY A 5 -5.80 19.38 -10.86
N SER A 6 -6.93 19.95 -11.29
CA SER A 6 -7.90 20.55 -10.37
C SER A 6 -8.59 19.50 -9.51
N LEU A 7 -8.95 18.35 -10.09
CA LEU A 7 -9.54 17.23 -9.34
C LEU A 7 -8.57 16.69 -8.31
N LEU A 8 -7.32 16.42 -8.70
CA LEU A 8 -6.28 15.93 -7.80
C LEU A 8 -6.02 16.90 -6.64
N LYS A 9 -5.93 18.21 -6.91
CA LYS A 9 -5.77 19.22 -5.86
C LYS A 9 -6.93 19.20 -4.88
N ASN A 10 -8.16 19.03 -5.38
CA ASN A 10 -9.34 18.91 -4.53
C ASN A 10 -9.30 17.64 -3.69
N GLU A 11 -8.98 16.49 -4.29
CA GLU A 11 -8.86 15.20 -3.61
C GLU A 11 -7.81 15.24 -2.49
N LEU A 12 -6.61 15.73 -2.79
CA LEU A 12 -5.57 15.92 -1.77
C LEU A 12 -6.04 16.83 -0.64
N ARG A 13 -6.68 17.95 -0.96
CA ARG A 13 -7.23 18.86 0.06
C ARG A 13 -8.26 18.15 0.95
N MET A 14 -9.16 17.36 0.38
CA MET A 14 -10.16 16.61 1.14
C MET A 14 -9.49 15.56 2.05
N LEU A 15 -8.47 14.86 1.55
CA LEU A 15 -7.68 13.91 2.34
C LEU A 15 -6.94 14.60 3.50
N PHE A 16 -6.33 15.76 3.28
CA PHE A 16 -5.62 16.51 4.32
C PHE A 16 -6.55 17.19 5.32
N VAL A 17 -7.78 17.55 4.97
CA VAL A 17 -8.72 18.17 5.92
C VAL A 17 -9.47 17.11 6.75
N ALA A 18 -9.54 15.86 6.26
CA ALA A 18 -10.28 14.80 6.92
C ALA A 18 -9.60 14.33 8.23
N PRO A 19 -10.27 14.43 9.40
CA PRO A 19 -9.71 13.95 10.67
C PRO A 19 -9.34 12.48 10.68
N ALA A 20 -10.08 11.65 9.94
CA ALA A 20 -9.82 10.22 9.84
C ALA A 20 -8.45 9.90 9.21
N THR A 21 -7.97 10.74 8.29
CA THR A 21 -6.65 10.58 7.67
C THR A 21 -5.54 10.75 8.70
N TYR A 22 -5.69 11.71 9.63
CA TYR A 22 -4.72 11.90 10.71
C TYR A 22 -4.77 10.77 11.74
N VAL A 23 -5.96 10.27 12.07
CA VAL A 23 -6.11 9.08 12.93
C VAL A 23 -5.43 7.86 12.29
N ALA A 24 -5.63 7.65 10.99
CA ALA A 24 -4.96 6.62 10.22
C ALA A 24 -3.43 6.76 10.27
N ALA A 25 -2.93 7.99 10.07
CA ALA A 25 -1.51 8.30 10.09
C ALA A 25 -0.88 8.02 11.45
N VAL A 26 -1.51 8.48 12.53
CA VAL A 26 -1.04 8.24 13.90
C VAL A 26 -1.03 6.75 14.22
N LEU A 27 -2.10 6.02 13.89
CA LEU A 27 -2.19 4.59 14.13
C LEU A 27 -1.11 3.82 13.35
N PHE A 28 -0.91 4.16 12.07
CA PHE A 28 0.14 3.57 11.25
C PHE A 28 1.54 3.83 11.82
N LEU A 29 1.85 5.09 12.13
CA LEU A 29 3.17 5.46 12.64
C LEU A 29 3.43 4.89 14.04
N ALA A 30 2.43 4.88 14.91
CA ALA A 30 2.55 4.26 16.22
C ALA A 30 2.83 2.76 16.09
N MET A 31 2.07 2.05 15.26
CA MET A 31 2.27 0.62 15.04
C MET A 31 3.64 0.32 14.42
N MET A 32 4.05 1.08 13.41
CA MET A 32 5.37 0.92 12.79
C MET A 32 6.51 1.25 13.73
N GLY A 33 6.38 2.31 14.53
CA GLY A 33 7.36 2.68 15.55
C GLY A 33 7.51 1.58 16.61
N LEU A 34 6.39 1.00 17.07
CA LEU A 34 6.43 -0.14 17.99
C LEU A 34 7.15 -1.34 17.38
N PHE A 35 6.82 -1.73 16.14
CA PHE A 35 7.52 -2.82 15.46
C PHE A 35 9.01 -2.55 15.32
N PHE A 36 9.39 -1.32 14.99
CA PHE A 36 10.78 -0.93 14.89
C PHE A 36 11.53 -1.07 16.23
N VAL A 37 10.93 -0.62 17.33
CA VAL A 37 11.50 -0.80 18.68
C VAL A 37 11.63 -2.28 19.04
N PHE A 38 10.62 -3.10 18.76
CA PHE A 38 10.70 -4.55 18.99
C PHE A 38 11.80 -5.22 18.17
N ILE A 39 11.98 -4.80 16.91
CA ILE A 39 13.08 -5.31 16.07
C ILE A 39 14.42 -4.94 16.72
N LEU A 40 14.62 -3.68 17.12
CA LEU A 40 15.88 -3.27 17.76
C LEU A 40 16.16 -4.06 19.04
N ASP A 41 15.16 -4.26 19.90
CA ASP A 41 15.30 -5.05 21.13
C ASP A 41 15.70 -6.51 20.82
N GLN A 42 15.09 -7.14 19.82
CA GLN A 42 15.45 -8.49 19.39
C GLN A 42 16.89 -8.59 18.89
N PHE A 43 17.40 -7.58 18.19
CA PHE A 43 18.78 -7.54 17.70
C PHE A 43 19.81 -7.34 18.82
N VAL A 44 19.45 -6.61 19.87
CA VAL A 44 20.32 -6.43 21.05
C VAL A 44 20.42 -7.73 21.85
N GLN A 45 19.29 -8.44 22.01
CA GLN A 45 19.23 -9.66 22.82
C GLN A 45 19.75 -10.90 22.10
N HIS A 46 19.57 -10.97 20.78
CA HIS A 46 19.93 -12.15 19.97
C HIS A 46 20.74 -11.72 18.74
N PRO A 47 21.96 -12.25 18.55
CA PRO A 47 22.72 -12.03 17.32
C PRO A 47 21.94 -12.57 16.11
N GLN A 48 21.48 -11.67 15.24
CA GLN A 48 20.73 -12.00 14.03
C GLN A 48 21.64 -11.96 12.81
N THR A 49 21.42 -12.88 11.86
CA THR A 49 22.10 -12.88 10.55
C THR A 49 21.40 -12.00 9.52
N VAL A 50 20.10 -11.74 9.72
CA VAL A 50 19.27 -10.89 8.86
C VAL A 50 19.48 -9.42 9.25
N LEU A 51 19.35 -8.50 8.29
CA LEU A 51 19.47 -7.07 8.56
C LEU A 51 18.20 -6.53 9.26
N PRO A 52 18.32 -5.58 10.21
CA PRO A 52 17.16 -4.99 10.89
C PRO A 52 16.18 -4.32 9.92
N THR A 53 16.71 -3.69 8.87
CA THR A 53 15.96 -3.05 7.78
C THR A 53 15.13 -4.05 7.00
N THR A 54 15.71 -5.20 6.64
CA THR A 54 14.99 -6.28 5.95
C THR A 54 13.86 -6.82 6.84
N GLN A 55 14.11 -6.99 8.13
CA GLN A 55 13.07 -7.45 9.07
C GLN A 55 11.94 -6.43 9.23
N PHE A 56 12.26 -5.13 9.26
CA PHE A 56 11.26 -4.07 9.28
C PHE A 56 10.32 -4.15 8.05
N PHE A 57 10.89 -4.33 6.87
CA PHE A 57 10.09 -4.48 5.66
C PHE A 57 9.34 -5.80 5.61
N LYS A 58 9.81 -6.91 6.20
CA LYS A 58 9.05 -8.17 6.26
C LYS A 58 7.71 -8.05 6.98
N ILE A 59 7.56 -7.06 7.87
CA ILE A 59 6.33 -6.83 8.63
C ILE A 59 5.36 -5.89 7.86
N PHE A 60 5.73 -5.40 6.66
CA PHE A 60 4.95 -4.40 5.91
C PHE A 60 3.47 -4.75 5.69
N TRP A 61 3.16 -6.04 5.55
CA TRP A 61 1.82 -6.53 5.23
C TRP A 61 0.79 -6.22 6.32
N ILE A 62 1.19 -6.22 7.60
CA ILE A 62 0.31 -5.94 8.74
C ILE A 62 -0.26 -4.52 8.65
N PRO A 63 0.55 -3.44 8.58
CA PRO A 63 0.04 -2.08 8.45
C PRO A 63 -0.70 -1.83 7.15
N VAL A 64 -0.29 -2.45 6.05
CA VAL A 64 -0.98 -2.32 4.76
C VAL A 64 -2.44 -2.77 4.87
N PHE A 65 -2.73 -3.84 5.62
CA PHE A 65 -4.11 -4.30 5.83
C PHE A 65 -5.03 -3.31 6.54
N PHE A 66 -4.49 -2.40 7.35
CA PHE A 66 -5.32 -1.40 8.03
C PHE A 66 -5.34 -0.08 7.28
N VAL A 67 -4.18 0.36 6.81
CA VAL A 67 -4.02 1.67 6.17
C VAL A 67 -4.73 1.73 4.82
N VAL A 68 -4.59 0.70 3.98
CA VAL A 68 -5.15 0.75 2.63
C VAL A 68 -6.69 0.81 2.65
N PRO A 69 -7.41 -0.06 3.39
CA PRO A 69 -8.85 0.08 3.53
C PRO A 69 -9.25 1.42 4.13
N LEU A 70 -8.55 1.89 5.15
CA LEU A 70 -8.90 3.14 5.84
C LEU A 70 -8.74 4.38 4.93
N LEU A 71 -7.71 4.40 4.07
CA LEU A 71 -7.47 5.47 3.11
C LEU A 71 -8.45 5.45 1.94
N THR A 72 -8.90 4.26 1.51
CA THR A 72 -9.64 4.11 0.24
C THR A 72 -11.14 3.92 0.42
N MET A 73 -11.61 3.45 1.59
CA MET A 73 -13.02 3.10 1.84
C MET A 73 -14.01 4.25 1.61
N ARG A 74 -13.57 5.50 1.71
CA ARG A 74 -14.42 6.68 1.53
C ARG A 74 -14.49 7.15 0.08
N SER A 75 -13.51 6.78 -0.74
CA SER A 75 -13.22 7.39 -2.03
C SER A 75 -14.44 7.46 -2.96
N PHE A 76 -15.14 6.34 -3.14
CA PHE A 76 -16.39 6.27 -3.91
C PHE A 76 -17.61 5.97 -3.04
N ALA A 77 -17.44 5.23 -1.93
CA ALA A 77 -18.57 4.80 -1.12
C ALA A 77 -19.23 5.99 -0.40
N GLU A 78 -18.45 6.99 0.03
CA GLU A 78 -18.99 8.18 0.67
C GLU A 78 -19.73 9.07 -0.31
N GLU A 79 -19.15 9.35 -1.46
CA GLU A 79 -19.77 10.19 -2.50
C GLU A 79 -21.06 9.56 -3.03
N ARG A 80 -21.09 8.23 -3.17
CA ARG A 80 -22.30 7.51 -3.56
C ARG A 80 -23.35 7.49 -2.44
N ARG A 81 -22.94 7.44 -1.17
CA ARG A 81 -23.87 7.56 -0.04
C ARG A 81 -24.48 8.95 0.06
N LEU A 82 -23.69 9.99 -0.26
CA LEU A 82 -24.11 11.39 -0.23
C LEU A 82 -24.83 11.86 -1.51
N GLY A 83 -24.88 11.03 -2.56
CA GLY A 83 -25.47 11.39 -3.85
C GLY A 83 -24.65 12.40 -4.67
N THR A 84 -23.46 12.78 -4.20
CA THR A 84 -22.60 13.75 -4.87
C THR A 84 -21.89 13.17 -6.09
N LEU A 85 -21.81 11.85 -6.20
CA LEU A 85 -21.20 11.15 -7.33
C LEU A 85 -21.97 11.42 -8.63
N GLU A 86 -23.31 11.47 -8.59
CA GLU A 86 -24.15 11.73 -9.76
C GLU A 86 -23.91 13.16 -10.28
N THR A 87 -23.89 14.14 -9.37
CA THR A 87 -23.58 15.54 -9.70
C THR A 87 -22.18 15.67 -10.32
N LEU A 88 -21.20 14.94 -9.80
CA LEU A 88 -19.82 14.98 -10.29
C LEU A 88 -19.70 14.37 -11.70
N LEU A 89 -20.44 13.31 -12.00
CA LEU A 89 -20.46 12.67 -13.32
C LEU A 89 -21.30 13.44 -14.36
N THR A 90 -22.21 14.32 -13.93
CA THR A 90 -22.92 15.24 -14.84
C THR A 90 -22.08 16.43 -15.28
N ALA A 91 -21.00 16.75 -14.56
CA ALA A 91 -20.03 17.75 -15.00
C ALA A 91 -19.24 17.22 -16.22
N PRO A 92 -18.68 18.09 -17.08
CA PRO A 92 -17.94 17.69 -18.28
C PRO A 92 -16.53 17.16 -17.95
N VAL A 93 -16.46 16.15 -17.07
CA VAL A 93 -15.26 15.47 -16.61
C VAL A 93 -15.35 14.00 -16.97
N SER A 94 -14.24 13.43 -17.44
CA SER A 94 -14.21 12.01 -17.78
C SER A 94 -14.19 11.16 -16.51
N THR A 95 -14.96 10.07 -16.47
CA THR A 95 -14.91 9.06 -15.41
C THR A 95 -13.47 8.59 -15.13
N PHE A 96 -12.65 8.50 -16.18
CA PHE A 96 -11.25 8.12 -16.06
C PHE A 96 -10.43 9.17 -15.29
N GLU A 97 -10.67 10.46 -15.51
CA GLU A 97 -10.00 11.53 -14.76
C GLU A 97 -10.36 11.49 -13.28
N VAL A 98 -11.61 11.14 -12.95
CA VAL A 98 -12.10 11.00 -11.56
C VAL A 98 -11.47 9.81 -10.86
N VAL A 99 -11.47 8.63 -11.50
CA VAL A 99 -10.84 7.43 -10.93
C VAL A 99 -9.34 7.66 -10.74
N LEU A 100 -8.68 8.26 -11.72
CA LEU A 100 -7.25 8.53 -11.67
C LEU A 100 -6.89 9.57 -10.59
N SER A 101 -7.67 10.64 -10.42
CA SER A 101 -7.40 11.63 -9.35
C SER A 101 -7.54 11.01 -7.96
N LYS A 102 -8.54 10.16 -7.75
CA LYS A 102 -8.76 9.43 -6.50
C LYS A 102 -7.63 8.45 -6.21
N PHE A 103 -7.20 7.68 -7.21
CA PHE A 103 -6.07 6.77 -7.11
C PHE A 103 -4.77 7.52 -6.76
N ILE A 104 -4.42 8.57 -7.51
CA ILE A 104 -3.19 9.34 -7.29
C ILE A 104 -3.22 10.01 -5.91
N GLY A 105 -4.37 10.55 -5.48
CA GLY A 105 -4.53 11.15 -4.15
C GLY A 105 -4.28 10.16 -3.02
N ALA A 106 -4.91 8.98 -3.08
CA ALA A 106 -4.73 7.93 -2.08
C ALA A 106 -3.32 7.33 -2.11
N TYR A 107 -2.75 7.11 -3.30
CA TYR A 107 -1.40 6.58 -3.48
C TYR A 107 -0.34 7.56 -2.99
N PHE A 108 -0.50 8.87 -3.23
CA PHE A 108 0.37 9.89 -2.67
C PHE A 108 0.37 9.86 -1.14
N PHE A 109 -0.81 9.75 -0.53
CA PHE A 109 -0.92 9.68 0.93
C PHE A 109 -0.29 8.40 1.50
N TYR A 110 -0.46 7.27 0.81
CA TYR A 110 0.22 6.01 1.15
C TYR A 110 1.75 6.16 1.13
N LEU A 111 2.30 6.74 0.05
CA LEU A 111 3.73 7.02 -0.05
C LEU A 111 4.22 7.99 1.03
N LEU A 112 3.41 9.01 1.35
CA LEU A 112 3.72 9.96 2.41
C LEU A 112 3.83 9.27 3.78
N LEU A 113 2.92 8.35 4.11
CA LEU A 113 2.98 7.58 5.36
C LEU A 113 4.27 6.75 5.46
N TRP A 114 4.62 6.04 4.39
CA TRP A 114 5.87 5.29 4.33
C TRP A 114 7.11 6.20 4.35
N ALA A 115 7.07 7.36 3.70
CA ALA A 115 8.15 8.33 3.79
C ALA A 115 8.32 8.86 5.23
N LEU A 116 7.23 9.08 5.98
CA LEU A 116 7.31 9.45 7.40
C LEU A 116 7.92 8.33 8.25
N SER A 117 7.79 7.06 7.84
CA SER A 117 8.41 5.94 8.54
C SER A 117 9.95 5.95 8.48
N LEU A 118 10.55 6.67 7.51
CA LEU A 118 11.99 6.94 7.50
C LEU A 118 12.45 7.73 8.74
N GLY A 119 11.52 8.40 9.43
CA GLY A 119 11.81 9.05 10.71
C GLY A 119 12.33 8.08 11.77
N PHE A 120 11.91 6.81 11.78
CA PHE A 120 12.33 5.85 12.81
C PHE A 120 13.83 5.56 12.82
N PRO A 121 14.47 5.14 11.70
CA PRO A 121 15.91 4.98 11.68
C PRO A 121 16.64 6.31 11.95
N MET A 122 16.15 7.45 11.45
CA MET A 122 16.76 8.75 11.73
C MET A 122 16.75 9.11 13.22
N ILE A 123 15.63 8.88 13.91
CA ILE A 123 15.51 9.11 15.36
C ILE A 123 16.44 8.16 16.12
N ALA A 124 16.53 6.90 15.71
CA ALA A 124 17.45 5.94 16.32
C ALA A 124 18.91 6.37 16.20
N LEU A 125 19.34 6.87 15.04
CA LEU A 125 20.69 7.38 14.84
C LEU A 125 21.01 8.59 15.72
N TRP A 126 20.02 9.44 15.97
CA TRP A 126 20.19 10.63 16.79
C TRP A 126 20.18 10.33 18.29
N SER A 127 19.38 9.35 18.71
CA SER A 127 19.16 9.04 20.13
C SER A 127 20.09 7.97 20.70
N LEU A 128 20.60 7.04 19.89
CA LEU A 128 21.49 5.99 20.36
C LEU A 128 22.97 6.41 20.33
N PRO A 129 23.79 5.98 21.32
CA PRO A 129 25.24 6.14 21.27
C PRO A 129 25.83 5.47 20.03
N ARG A 130 26.84 6.08 19.40
CA ARG A 130 27.50 5.53 18.19
C ARG A 130 28.04 4.11 18.36
N SER A 131 28.33 3.68 19.59
CA SER A 131 28.75 2.32 19.92
C SER A 131 27.64 1.27 19.86
N ALA A 132 26.37 1.69 19.93
CA ALA A 132 25.19 0.84 19.84
C ALA A 132 24.55 0.85 18.44
N ILE A 133 25.03 1.72 17.54
CA ILE A 133 24.54 1.81 16.17
C ILE A 133 25.28 0.78 15.32
N ASP A 134 24.63 -0.35 15.04
CA ASP A 134 25.13 -1.31 14.06
C ASP A 134 25.09 -0.65 12.65
N PRO A 135 26.21 -0.59 11.91
CA PRO A 135 26.23 -0.09 10.52
C PRO A 135 25.22 -0.77 9.61
N ARG A 136 24.80 -1.99 9.95
CA ARG A 136 23.74 -2.76 9.28
C ARG A 136 22.35 -2.12 9.32
N LEU A 137 22.13 -1.15 10.21
CA LEU A 137 20.86 -0.40 10.31
C LEU A 137 20.63 0.53 9.12
N LEU A 138 21.68 0.95 8.41
CA LEU A 138 21.61 1.88 7.28
C LEU A 138 22.14 1.26 6.00
N GLU A 139 21.99 -0.05 5.83
CA GLU A 139 22.39 -0.65 4.56
C GLU A 139 21.54 -0.06 3.42
N THR A 140 22.18 0.75 2.58
CA THR A 140 21.53 1.53 1.52
C THR A 140 20.78 0.62 0.55
N ALA A 141 21.31 -0.57 0.27
CA ALA A 141 20.69 -1.54 -0.62
C ALA A 141 19.33 -2.01 -0.07
N SER A 142 19.28 -2.42 1.21
CA SER A 142 18.05 -2.88 1.84
C SER A 142 17.02 -1.76 2.03
N LEU A 143 17.45 -0.56 2.41
CA LEU A 143 16.56 0.60 2.51
C LEU A 143 15.96 0.97 1.14
N PHE A 144 16.81 1.21 0.14
CA PHE A 144 16.35 1.60 -1.19
C PHE A 144 15.48 0.52 -1.83
N GLY A 145 15.87 -0.75 -1.68
CA GLY A 145 15.13 -1.90 -2.17
C GLY A 145 13.75 -2.05 -1.51
N GLY A 146 13.69 -1.99 -0.19
CA GLY A 146 12.43 -2.09 0.56
C GLY A 146 11.46 -0.96 0.25
N TYR A 147 11.93 0.29 0.18
CA TYR A 147 11.06 1.43 -0.17
C TYR A 147 10.59 1.38 -1.63
N THR A 148 11.45 0.99 -2.56
CA THR A 148 11.06 0.77 -3.96
C THR A 148 10.00 -0.32 -4.07
N PHE A 149 10.18 -1.43 -3.34
CA PHE A 149 9.22 -2.52 -3.30
C PHE A 149 7.86 -2.08 -2.72
N ILE A 150 7.86 -1.32 -1.63
CA ILE A 150 6.64 -0.77 -1.02
C ILE A 150 5.91 0.17 -1.97
N ALA A 151 6.65 1.04 -2.66
CA ALA A 151 6.05 1.94 -3.64
C ALA A 151 5.39 1.14 -4.76
N LEU A 152 6.11 0.17 -5.32
CA LEU A 152 5.61 -0.66 -6.41
C LEU A 152 4.39 -1.51 -6.02
N THR A 153 4.43 -2.19 -4.87
CA THR A 153 3.32 -2.99 -4.36
C THR A 153 2.14 -2.14 -3.89
N GLY A 154 2.37 -0.88 -3.52
CA GLY A 154 1.31 0.08 -3.19
C GLY A 154 0.35 0.35 -4.36
N ILE A 155 0.79 0.21 -5.61
CA ILE A 155 -0.03 0.43 -6.80
C ILE A 155 -1.27 -0.49 -6.80
N PRO A 156 -1.12 -1.83 -6.83
CA PRO A 156 -2.28 -2.72 -6.80
C PRO A 156 -3.06 -2.64 -5.48
N TYR A 157 -2.41 -2.39 -4.34
CA TYR A 157 -3.13 -2.30 -3.06
C TYR A 157 -4.13 -1.14 -3.05
N ILE A 158 -3.69 0.05 -3.46
CA ILE A 158 -4.56 1.21 -3.55
C ILE A 158 -5.60 1.00 -4.65
N ALA A 159 -5.24 0.39 -5.79
CA ALA A 159 -6.20 0.06 -6.84
C ALA A 159 -7.30 -0.90 -6.35
N ILE A 160 -6.97 -1.92 -5.55
CA ILE A 160 -7.94 -2.82 -4.89
C ILE A 160 -8.87 -2.02 -3.98
N GLY A 161 -8.33 -1.11 -3.17
CA GLY A 161 -9.12 -0.26 -2.28
C GLY A 161 -10.11 0.64 -3.02
N ILE A 162 -9.64 1.30 -4.08
CA ILE A 162 -10.48 2.15 -4.93
C ILE A 162 -11.58 1.32 -5.63
N PHE A 163 -11.22 0.15 -6.18
CA PHE A 163 -12.14 -0.77 -6.83
C PHE A 163 -13.24 -1.24 -5.87
N THR A 164 -12.86 -1.75 -4.69
CA THR A 164 -13.80 -2.24 -3.68
C THR A 164 -14.69 -1.13 -3.12
N SER A 165 -14.17 0.10 -2.98
CA SER A 165 -14.99 1.27 -2.63
C SER A 165 -16.04 1.60 -3.71
N CYS A 166 -15.80 1.28 -4.97
CA CYS A 166 -16.77 1.48 -6.05
C CYS A 166 -17.88 0.40 -6.06
N LEU A 167 -17.70 -0.74 -5.39
CA LEU A 167 -18.68 -1.83 -5.39
C LEU A 167 -19.85 -1.59 -4.43
N THR A 168 -19.71 -0.71 -3.44
CA THR A 168 -20.67 -0.56 -2.34
C THR A 168 -20.95 0.91 -2.00
N ARG A 169 -22.06 1.15 -1.30
CA ARG A 169 -22.43 2.46 -0.74
C ARG A 169 -22.04 2.59 0.74
N SER A 170 -21.65 1.49 1.38
CA SER A 170 -21.26 1.47 2.80
C SER A 170 -19.75 1.44 2.95
N GLN A 171 -19.19 2.45 3.63
CA GLN A 171 -17.75 2.55 3.91
C GLN A 171 -17.22 1.31 4.65
N LEU A 172 -17.99 0.79 5.59
CA LEU A 172 -17.58 -0.39 6.38
C LEU A 172 -17.51 -1.64 5.50
N VAL A 173 -18.49 -1.83 4.60
CA VAL A 173 -18.48 -2.96 3.65
C VAL A 173 -17.33 -2.79 2.65
N ALA A 174 -17.04 -1.57 2.21
CA ALA A 174 -15.91 -1.30 1.30
C ALA A 174 -14.59 -1.68 1.97
N ALA A 175 -14.41 -1.30 3.24
CA ALA A 175 -13.21 -1.63 4.00
C ALA A 175 -13.04 -3.14 4.19
N MET A 176 -14.12 -3.88 4.52
CA MET A 176 -14.09 -5.34 4.69
C MET A 176 -13.74 -6.06 3.39
N LEU A 177 -14.31 -5.62 2.26
CA LEU A 177 -13.96 -6.17 0.94
C LEU A 177 -12.51 -5.86 0.59
N CYS A 178 -12.04 -4.63 0.80
CA CYS A 178 -10.66 -4.25 0.59
C CYS A 178 -9.71 -5.15 1.40
N PHE A 179 -9.96 -5.31 2.70
CA PHE A 179 -9.19 -6.19 3.57
C PHE A 179 -9.15 -7.62 3.04
N SER A 180 -10.29 -8.18 2.64
CA SER A 180 -10.39 -9.54 2.12
C SER A 180 -9.60 -9.74 0.82
N PHE A 181 -9.69 -8.79 -0.11
CA PHE A 181 -8.94 -8.84 -1.37
C PHE A 181 -7.44 -8.68 -1.15
N LEU A 182 -7.04 -7.76 -0.27
CA LEU A 182 -5.63 -7.63 0.11
C LEU A 182 -5.11 -8.92 0.73
N PHE A 183 -5.90 -9.57 1.60
CA PHE A 183 -5.50 -10.81 2.27
C PHE A 183 -5.20 -11.91 1.25
N VAL A 184 -6.11 -12.10 0.29
CA VAL A 184 -5.92 -13.05 -0.81
C VAL A 184 -4.72 -12.66 -1.68
N PHE A 185 -4.53 -11.37 -1.97
CA PHE A 185 -3.43 -10.93 -2.82
C PHE A 185 -2.04 -11.11 -2.17
N ILE A 186 -1.89 -10.75 -0.90
CA ILE A 186 -0.60 -10.75 -0.20
C ILE A 186 -0.25 -12.15 0.33
N ILE A 187 -1.23 -12.85 0.93
CA ILE A 187 -0.99 -14.13 1.63
C ILE A 187 -1.45 -15.32 0.78
N GLY A 188 -2.43 -15.13 -0.10
CA GLY A 188 -3.01 -16.22 -0.89
C GLY A 188 -1.98 -16.98 -1.74
N GLY A 189 -0.96 -16.31 -2.28
CA GLY A 189 0.11 -16.98 -3.04
C GLY A 189 0.78 -18.12 -2.26
N ARG A 190 1.02 -17.93 -0.96
CA ARG A 190 1.64 -18.95 -0.10
C ARG A 190 0.72 -20.16 0.13
N PHE A 191 -0.57 -19.90 0.35
CA PHE A 191 -1.56 -20.97 0.54
C PHE A 191 -1.85 -21.75 -0.75
N LEU A 192 -1.80 -21.08 -1.90
CA LEU A 192 -2.08 -21.69 -3.21
C LEU A 192 -0.98 -22.69 -3.64
N ASN A 193 0.27 -22.48 -3.21
CA ASN A 193 1.37 -23.41 -3.46
C ASN A 193 1.23 -24.77 -2.76
N GLU A 194 0.47 -24.83 -1.66
CA GLU A 194 0.26 -26.09 -0.93
C GLU A 194 -0.87 -26.94 -1.53
N VAL A 195 -1.63 -26.41 -2.51
CA VAL A 195 -2.79 -27.11 -3.06
C VAL A 195 -2.44 -27.88 -4.34
N SER A 196 -2.42 -29.20 -4.23
CA SER A 196 -1.93 -30.15 -5.26
C SER A 196 -2.60 -30.05 -6.64
N TRP A 197 -3.88 -29.71 -6.72
CA TRP A 197 -4.59 -29.49 -8.00
C TRP A 197 -4.15 -28.25 -8.80
N LEU A 198 -3.41 -27.31 -8.21
CA LEU A 198 -2.95 -26.08 -8.87
C LEU A 198 -1.57 -26.22 -9.52
N HIS A 199 -0.99 -27.43 -9.55
CA HIS A 199 0.32 -27.69 -10.17
C HIS A 199 0.41 -27.25 -11.64
N THR A 200 -0.69 -27.27 -12.39
CA THR A 200 -0.73 -26.77 -13.78
C THR A 200 -0.47 -25.26 -13.88
N PHE A 201 -0.77 -24.51 -12.82
CA PHE A 201 -0.54 -23.06 -12.71
C PHE A 201 0.62 -22.72 -11.77
N TYR A 202 1.46 -23.70 -11.42
CA TYR A 202 2.54 -23.53 -10.45
C TYR A 202 3.41 -22.32 -10.74
N SER A 203 3.80 -22.08 -12.00
CA SER A 203 4.60 -20.91 -12.38
C SER A 203 3.90 -19.56 -12.18
N ALA A 204 2.57 -19.51 -12.29
CA ALA A 204 1.80 -18.30 -12.02
C ALA A 204 1.57 -18.08 -10.53
N VAL A 205 1.44 -19.17 -9.75
CA VAL A 205 1.27 -19.14 -8.29
C VAL A 205 2.58 -18.81 -7.58
N ASP A 206 3.70 -19.37 -8.05
CA ASP A 206 5.06 -19.07 -7.59
C ASP A 206 5.36 -17.56 -7.77
N TYR A 207 4.94 -17.01 -8.90
CA TYR A 207 5.10 -15.58 -9.19
C TYR A 207 4.18 -14.66 -8.37
N LEU A 208 3.15 -15.19 -7.70
CA LEU A 208 2.30 -14.44 -6.77
C LEU A 208 2.93 -14.29 -5.38
N GLN A 209 4.12 -14.87 -5.14
CA GLN A 209 4.79 -14.80 -3.85
C GLN A 209 5.39 -13.42 -3.58
N THR A 210 4.56 -12.53 -3.02
CA THR A 210 4.91 -11.16 -2.66
C THR A 210 6.11 -11.08 -1.70
N PHE A 211 6.28 -12.08 -0.82
CA PHE A 211 7.39 -12.12 0.14
C PHE A 211 8.74 -12.45 -0.51
N ASP A 212 8.77 -13.27 -1.56
CA ASP A 212 10.03 -13.60 -2.25
C ASP A 212 10.52 -12.41 -3.06
N HIS A 213 9.60 -11.69 -3.71
CA HIS A 213 9.91 -10.40 -4.33
C HIS A 213 10.46 -9.39 -3.30
N LEU A 214 9.92 -9.36 -2.08
CA LEU A 214 10.47 -8.49 -1.04
C LEU A 214 11.90 -8.87 -0.65
N ASP A 215 12.20 -10.17 -0.54
CA ASP A 215 13.54 -10.65 -0.19
C ASP A 215 14.57 -10.31 -1.28
N ASP A 216 14.21 -10.45 -2.56
CA ASP A 216 15.07 -10.05 -3.69
C ASP A 216 15.33 -8.54 -3.71
N PHE A 217 14.28 -7.73 -3.54
CA PHE A 217 14.43 -6.27 -3.48
C PHE A 217 15.25 -5.85 -2.26
N SER A 218 15.06 -6.48 -1.10
CA SER A 218 15.82 -6.18 0.12
C SER A 218 17.31 -6.49 0.00
N ARG A 219 17.70 -7.37 -0.94
CA ARG A 219 19.11 -7.65 -1.29
C ARG A 219 19.66 -6.73 -2.38
N GLY A 220 18.83 -5.79 -2.88
CA GLY A 220 19.19 -4.88 -3.97
C GLY A 220 19.07 -5.50 -5.36
N ILE A 221 18.45 -6.68 -5.50
CA ILE A 221 18.21 -7.33 -6.78
C ILE A 221 16.88 -6.79 -7.33
N MET A 222 16.96 -5.78 -8.19
CA MET A 222 15.78 -5.19 -8.82
C MET A 222 15.59 -5.76 -10.22
N ASP A 223 14.71 -6.75 -10.35
CA ASP A 223 14.24 -7.24 -11.65
C ASP A 223 13.09 -6.35 -12.17
N SER A 224 12.97 -6.28 -13.50
CA SER A 224 11.89 -5.63 -14.23
C SER A 224 10.55 -6.38 -14.11
N ARG A 225 10.57 -7.71 -13.89
CA ARG A 225 9.33 -8.51 -13.91
C ARG A 225 8.31 -8.05 -12.86
N PRO A 226 8.67 -7.89 -11.57
CA PRO A 226 7.71 -7.45 -10.56
C PRO A 226 7.14 -6.06 -10.89
N PHE A 227 7.92 -5.20 -11.54
CA PHE A 227 7.46 -3.88 -11.98
C PHE A 227 6.26 -3.96 -12.93
N PHE A 228 6.37 -4.79 -13.97
CA PHE A 228 5.28 -5.03 -14.92
C PHE A 228 4.09 -5.73 -14.26
N PHE A 229 4.34 -6.67 -13.36
CA PHE A 229 3.29 -7.40 -12.67
C PHE A 229 2.41 -6.48 -11.82
N TYR A 230 2.97 -5.79 -10.84
CA TYR A 230 2.18 -4.96 -9.93
C TYR A 230 1.51 -3.79 -10.66
N SER A 231 2.20 -3.20 -11.66
CA SER A 231 1.62 -2.14 -12.49
C SER A 231 0.47 -2.63 -13.36
N SER A 232 0.59 -3.82 -13.96
CA SER A 232 -0.48 -4.41 -14.79
C SER A 232 -1.72 -4.75 -13.96
N VAL A 233 -1.56 -5.34 -12.78
CA VAL A 233 -2.66 -5.62 -11.85
C VAL A 233 -3.36 -4.32 -11.44
N GLY A 234 -2.58 -3.29 -11.07
CA GLY A 234 -3.14 -1.98 -10.75
C GLY A 234 -3.92 -1.38 -11.92
N GLY A 235 -3.35 -1.42 -13.13
CA GLY A 235 -3.99 -0.92 -14.35
C GLY A 235 -5.31 -1.62 -14.67
N VAL A 236 -5.36 -2.95 -14.56
CA VAL A 236 -6.59 -3.74 -14.78
C VAL A 236 -7.66 -3.35 -13.76
N LEU A 237 -7.32 -3.26 -12.47
CA LEU A 237 -8.29 -2.89 -11.43
C LEU A 237 -8.82 -1.46 -11.58
N LEU A 238 -7.97 -0.51 -11.97
CA LEU A 238 -8.41 0.85 -12.28
C LEU A 238 -9.28 0.91 -13.54
N GLY A 239 -8.95 0.13 -14.56
CA GLY A 239 -9.78 -0.04 -15.76
C GLY A 239 -11.16 -0.60 -15.44
N LEU A 240 -11.24 -1.65 -14.61
CA LEU A 240 -12.51 -2.21 -14.11
C LEU A 240 -13.29 -1.18 -13.29
N THR A 241 -12.61 -0.40 -12.45
CA THR A 241 -13.25 0.67 -11.68
C THR A 241 -13.87 1.72 -12.60
N ASN A 242 -13.15 2.13 -13.66
CA ASN A 242 -13.66 3.10 -14.64
C ASN A 242 -14.92 2.61 -15.36
N LEU A 243 -14.96 1.32 -15.74
CA LEU A 243 -16.15 0.71 -16.34
C LEU A 243 -17.33 0.69 -15.36
N LEU A 244 -17.10 0.30 -14.11
CA LEU A 244 -18.15 0.24 -13.10
C LEU A 244 -18.67 1.62 -12.65
N ALA A 245 -17.80 2.62 -12.65
CA ALA A 245 -18.14 3.99 -12.27
C ALA A 245 -18.92 4.73 -13.38
N GLY A 246 -18.74 4.35 -14.65
CA GLY A 246 -19.41 5.00 -15.78
C GLY A 246 -20.77 4.40 -16.18
N VAL A 247 -21.07 3.17 -15.74
CA VAL A 247 -22.28 2.43 -16.14
C VAL A 247 -23.47 2.68 -15.19
N ARG A 248 -23.31 3.45 -14.11
CA ARG A 248 -24.33 3.68 -13.06
C ARG A 248 -24.46 5.14 -12.70
#